data_AF-A0A368T5T8-F1
#
_entry.id   AF-A0A368T5T8-F1
#
_cell.length_a   1.000
_cell.length_b   1.000
_cell.length_c   1.000
_cell.angle_alpha   90.00
_cell.angle_beta   90.00
_cell.angle_gamma   90.00
#
_symmetry.space_group_name_H-M   'P 1'
#
loop_
_entity.id
_entity.type
_entity.pdbx_description
1 polymer ?
#
loop_
_entity_poly.entity_id
_entity_poly.type
_entity_poly.pdbx_seq_one_letter_code
_entity_poly.pdbx_strand_id
1 'polypeptide(L)'
;MLSPQHRMRQSAEFALVLRRGRRAGRDGLVVGYLPPAAAATAEPRVGFVVSKAVGGAVVRKRVQRRLRHLMRERVRRLPPGSLLVVRAKPSSADAAHTTLAAQLDSALESVLSPRGGGGRRRRDRERATSGRASDGAGGSGAAEPAPTGARRDPGERATP
;
A
#
# COMPACT_ATOMS: atom_id res chain seq x y z
N MET A 1 11.42 -1.45 -19.11
CA MET A 1 11.04 -2.17 -17.87
C MET A 1 12.16 -1.98 -16.84
N LEU A 2 11.86 -1.90 -15.53
CA LEU A 2 12.89 -1.78 -14.47
C LEU A 2 13.68 -3.10 -14.34
N SER A 3 15.02 -3.02 -14.39
CA SER A 3 15.90 -4.18 -14.33
C SER A 3 15.72 -4.98 -13.03
N PRO A 4 15.88 -6.32 -13.05
CA PRO A 4 15.69 -7.16 -11.86
C PRO A 4 16.56 -6.76 -10.66
N GLN A 5 17.80 -6.30 -10.91
CA GLN A 5 18.74 -5.85 -9.89
C GLN A 5 18.26 -4.63 -9.09
N HIS A 6 17.39 -3.80 -9.69
CA HIS A 6 16.79 -2.65 -9.04
C HIS A 6 15.46 -2.97 -8.35
N ARG A 7 15.04 -4.24 -8.28
CA ARG A 7 13.77 -4.63 -7.66
C ARG A 7 13.99 -5.11 -6.23
N MET A 8 13.32 -4.44 -5.29
CA MET A 8 13.22 -4.89 -3.91
C MET A 8 12.29 -6.11 -3.84
N ARG A 9 12.78 -7.21 -3.24
CA ARG A 9 12.02 -8.48 -3.15
C ARG A 9 11.80 -8.93 -1.71
N GLN A 10 12.62 -8.48 -0.77
CA GLN A 10 12.57 -8.97 0.60
C GLN A 10 11.66 -8.09 1.47
N SER A 11 10.73 -8.70 2.20
CA SER A 11 9.83 -8.00 3.13
C SER A 11 10.57 -7.19 4.20
N ALA A 12 11.73 -7.69 4.64
CA ALA A 12 12.61 -6.99 5.58
C ALA A 12 13.09 -5.63 5.05
N GLU A 13 13.42 -5.53 3.75
CA GLU A 13 13.83 -4.27 3.12
C GLU A 13 12.67 -3.25 3.10
N PHE A 14 11.46 -3.72 2.76
CA PHE A 14 10.26 -2.87 2.83
C PHE A 14 10.03 -2.37 4.25
N ALA A 15 10.09 -3.26 5.25
CA ALA A 15 9.93 -2.91 6.65
C ALA A 15 10.99 -1.90 7.12
N LEU A 16 12.25 -2.09 6.68
CA LEU A 16 13.36 -1.21 7.03
C LEU A 16 13.16 0.20 6.49
N VAL A 17 12.84 0.35 5.20
CA VAL A 17 12.56 1.66 4.59
C VAL A 17 11.38 2.33 5.25
N LEU A 18 10.31 1.58 5.54
CA LEU A 18 9.17 2.14 6.23
C LEU A 18 9.57 2.58 7.64
N ARG A 19 10.29 1.79 8.43
CA ARG A 19 10.58 2.13 9.83
C ARG A 19 11.62 3.25 9.99
N ARG A 20 12.68 3.25 9.18
CA ARG A 20 13.85 4.13 9.34
C ARG A 20 14.02 5.16 8.23
N GLY A 21 13.33 5.01 7.10
CA GLY A 21 13.47 5.90 5.96
C GLY A 21 12.76 7.25 6.13
N ARG A 22 13.27 8.24 5.39
CA ARG A 22 12.60 9.52 5.15
C ARG A 22 11.36 9.29 4.29
N ARG A 23 10.33 10.11 4.47
CA ARG A 23 9.06 9.94 3.75
C ARG A 23 8.53 11.26 3.22
N ALA A 24 8.06 11.24 1.97
CA ALA A 24 7.34 12.36 1.36
C ALA A 24 6.01 11.87 0.76
N GLY A 25 4.91 12.49 1.19
CA GLY A 25 3.57 12.22 0.67
C GLY A 25 3.15 13.23 -0.40
N ARG A 26 2.45 12.75 -1.42
CA ARG A 26 1.68 13.51 -2.42
C ARG A 26 0.28 12.92 -2.49
N ASP A 27 -0.58 13.52 -3.32
CA ASP A 27 -1.98 13.11 -3.37
C ASP A 27 -2.13 11.68 -3.89
N GLY A 28 -1.39 11.29 -4.93
CA GLY A 28 -1.44 9.95 -5.52
C GLY A 28 -0.49 8.92 -4.89
N LEU A 29 0.55 9.35 -4.17
CA LEU A 29 1.61 8.44 -3.74
C LEU A 29 2.36 8.91 -2.50
N VAL A 30 3.04 7.97 -1.84
CA VAL A 30 4.00 8.22 -0.77
C VAL A 30 5.32 7.56 -1.15
N VAL A 31 6.41 8.30 -1.07
CA VAL A 31 7.78 7.79 -1.27
C VAL A 31 8.44 7.65 0.09
N GLY A 32 8.95 6.45 0.38
CA GLY A 32 9.88 6.17 1.45
C GLY A 32 11.29 5.99 0.88
N TYR A 33 12.27 6.62 1.48
CA TYR A 33 13.67 6.56 1.05
C TYR A 33 14.56 6.30 2.25
N LEU A 34 15.39 5.28 2.15
CA LEU A 34 16.48 5.03 3.09
C LEU A 34 17.80 5.31 2.37
N PRO A 35 18.61 6.27 2.87
CA PRO A 35 19.94 6.50 2.32
C PRO A 35 20.80 5.23 2.49
N PRO A 36 21.84 5.07 1.66
CA PRO A 36 22.70 3.91 1.74
C PRO A 36 23.43 3.85 3.08
N ALA A 37 23.76 2.64 3.51
CA ALA A 37 24.76 2.45 4.55
C ALA A 37 26.13 2.94 4.04
N ALA A 38 27.00 3.39 4.94
CA ALA A 38 28.34 3.82 4.57
C ALA A 38 29.05 2.70 3.78
N ALA A 39 29.70 3.07 2.68
CA ALA A 39 30.40 2.18 1.75
C ALA A 39 29.53 1.14 0.99
N ALA A 40 28.21 1.31 0.92
CA ALA A 40 27.37 0.43 0.10
C ALA A 40 27.60 0.67 -1.40
N THR A 41 28.02 -0.38 -2.11
CA THR A 41 28.26 -0.37 -3.57
C THR A 41 27.15 -1.07 -4.36
N ALA A 42 26.19 -1.68 -3.67
CA ALA A 42 25.09 -2.41 -4.30
C ALA A 42 24.21 -1.49 -5.17
N GLU A 43 23.55 -2.05 -6.17
CA GLU A 43 22.57 -1.32 -6.97
C GLU A 43 21.37 -0.85 -6.11
N PRO A 44 20.83 0.37 -6.34
CA PRO A 44 19.69 0.87 -5.60
C PRO A 44 18.45 0.01 -5.83
N ARG A 45 17.71 -0.30 -4.76
CA ARG A 45 16.53 -1.20 -4.83
C ARG A 45 15.24 -0.42 -4.66
N VAL A 46 14.31 -0.63 -5.58
CA VAL A 46 12.99 0.02 -5.61
C VAL A 46 11.89 -1.02 -5.39
N GLY A 47 11.05 -0.75 -4.40
CA GLY A 47 9.84 -1.49 -4.07
C GLY A 47 8.57 -0.71 -4.41
N PHE A 48 7.51 -1.42 -4.82
CA PHE A 48 6.21 -0.82 -5.10
C PHE A 48 5.13 -1.49 -4.25
N VAL A 49 4.42 -0.69 -3.45
CA VAL A 49 3.30 -1.13 -2.62
C VAL A 49 2.01 -0.51 -3.15
N VAL A 50 1.09 -1.33 -3.63
CA VAL A 50 -0.22 -0.87 -4.12
C VAL A 50 -1.31 -1.49 -3.25
N SER A 51 -1.98 -0.65 -2.45
CA SER A 51 -3.00 -1.10 -1.50
C SER A 51 -4.26 -1.60 -2.22
N LYS A 52 -5.09 -2.37 -1.49
CA LYS A 52 -6.39 -2.86 -1.99
C LYS A 52 -7.36 -1.70 -2.30
N ALA A 53 -7.24 -0.59 -1.58
CA ALA A 53 -8.06 0.61 -1.76
C ALA A 53 -7.83 1.35 -3.10
N VAL A 54 -6.78 1.01 -3.86
CA VAL A 54 -6.57 1.53 -5.23
C VAL A 54 -7.52 0.88 -6.24
N GLY A 55 -8.07 -0.29 -5.93
CA GLY A 55 -9.03 -1.00 -6.77
C GLY A 55 -8.68 -2.48 -6.98
N GLY A 56 -9.36 -3.10 -7.95
CA GLY A 56 -9.20 -4.51 -8.30
C GLY A 56 -7.79 -4.86 -8.80
N ALA A 57 -7.54 -6.15 -9.01
CA ALA A 57 -6.22 -6.66 -9.41
C ALA A 57 -5.68 -5.99 -10.67
N VAL A 58 -6.53 -5.75 -11.67
CA VAL A 58 -6.14 -5.14 -12.95
C VAL A 58 -5.70 -3.69 -12.77
N VAL A 59 -6.47 -2.88 -12.03
CA VAL A 59 -6.15 -1.48 -11.73
C VAL A 59 -4.83 -1.41 -10.97
N ARG A 60 -4.67 -2.23 -9.93
CA ARG A 60 -3.43 -2.28 -9.14
C ARG A 60 -2.22 -2.64 -9.99
N LYS A 61 -2.32 -3.66 -10.85
CA LYS A 61 -1.22 -4.06 -11.75
C LYS A 61 -0.93 -2.99 -12.80
N ARG A 62 -1.95 -2.29 -13.31
CA ARG A 62 -1.78 -1.14 -14.21
C ARG A 62 -1.00 -0.02 -13.53
N VAL A 63 -1.41 0.41 -12.34
CA VAL A 63 -0.70 1.42 -11.54
C VAL A 63 0.75 0.97 -11.27
N GLN A 64 0.94 -0.27 -10.84
CA GLN A 64 2.29 -0.80 -10.59
C GLN A 64 3.17 -0.83 -11.85
N ARG A 65 2.59 -1.15 -13.03
CA ARG A 65 3.30 -1.10 -14.32
C ARG A 65 3.67 0.35 -14.67
N ARG A 66 2.76 1.31 -14.51
CA ARG A 66 3.01 2.75 -14.75
C ARG A 66 4.13 3.28 -13.86
N LEU A 67 4.06 3.01 -12.55
CA LEU A 67 5.10 3.43 -11.59
C LEU A 67 6.47 2.82 -11.91
N ARG A 68 6.52 1.55 -12.33
CA ARG A 68 7.77 0.91 -12.80
C ARG A 68 8.35 1.59 -14.02
N HIS A 69 7.51 2.04 -14.95
CA HIS A 69 7.96 2.74 -16.14
C HIS A 69 8.61 4.08 -15.77
N LEU A 70 7.92 4.89 -14.96
CA LEU A 70 8.43 6.17 -14.47
C LEU A 70 9.75 6.05 -13.70
N MET A 71 9.89 5.00 -12.87
CA MET A 71 11.10 4.78 -12.08
C MET A 71 12.31 4.34 -12.91
N ARG A 72 12.12 3.80 -14.12
CA ARG A 72 13.23 3.34 -14.97
C ARG A 72 14.25 4.45 -15.24
N GLU A 73 13.78 5.65 -15.53
CA GLU A 73 14.65 6.80 -15.86
C GLU A 73 15.28 7.42 -14.61
N ARG A 74 14.61 7.24 -13.47
CA ARG A 74 14.86 7.97 -12.23
C ARG A 74 15.73 7.20 -11.25
N VAL A 75 15.82 5.87 -11.41
CA VAL A 75 16.65 5.00 -10.56
C VAL A 75 18.12 5.39 -10.58
N ARG A 76 18.62 5.92 -11.70
CA ARG A 76 20.01 6.40 -11.84
C ARG A 76 20.31 7.65 -11.01
N ARG A 77 19.28 8.36 -10.54
CA ARG A 77 19.45 9.52 -9.64
C ARG A 77 19.62 9.10 -8.18
N LEU A 78 19.40 7.81 -7.87
CA LEU A 78 19.53 7.30 -6.52
C LEU A 78 20.98 6.92 -6.25
N PRO A 79 21.53 7.26 -5.06
CA PRO A 79 22.83 6.76 -4.65
C PRO A 79 22.88 5.22 -4.64
N PRO A 80 24.01 4.60 -5.00
CA PRO A 80 24.22 3.18 -4.80
C PRO A 80 23.93 2.76 -3.37
N GLY A 81 23.32 1.59 -3.19
CA GLY A 81 22.98 1.00 -1.89
C GLY A 81 21.72 1.56 -1.24
N SER A 82 21.06 2.54 -1.87
CA SER A 82 19.83 3.12 -1.33
C SER A 82 18.61 2.23 -1.55
N LEU A 83 17.65 2.34 -0.63
CA LEU A 83 16.38 1.62 -0.70
C LEU A 83 15.23 2.61 -0.86
N LEU A 84 14.39 2.40 -1.86
CA LEU A 84 13.24 3.25 -2.16
C LEU A 84 11.96 2.41 -2.16
N VAL A 85 10.90 2.91 -1.51
CA VAL A 85 9.57 2.30 -1.54
C VAL A 85 8.56 3.33 -2.00
N VAL A 86 7.82 3.02 -3.07
CA VAL A 86 6.71 3.86 -3.55
C VAL A 86 5.40 3.18 -3.16
N ARG A 87 4.60 3.84 -2.33
CA ARG A 87 3.25 3.42 -1.95
C ARG A 87 2.21 4.21 -2.73
N ALA A 88 1.36 3.52 -3.47
CA ALA A 88 0.24 4.12 -4.20
C ALA A 88 -0.95 4.40 -3.26
N LYS A 89 -1.56 5.58 -3.36
CA LYS A 89 -2.83 5.97 -2.71
C LYS A 89 -4.00 5.75 -3.68
N PRO A 90 -5.27 5.67 -3.22
CA PRO A 90 -6.42 5.40 -4.09
C PRO A 90 -6.52 6.32 -5.33
N SER A 91 -6.28 7.62 -5.12
CA SER A 91 -6.18 8.66 -6.16
C SER A 91 -5.19 8.39 -7.30
N SER A 92 -4.25 7.44 -7.14
CA SER A 92 -3.35 7.04 -8.23
C SER A 92 -4.02 6.21 -9.33
N ALA A 93 -5.19 5.63 -9.06
CA ALA A 93 -5.93 4.86 -10.05
C ALA A 93 -6.33 5.75 -11.23
N ASP A 94 -6.87 6.93 -10.93
CA ASP A 94 -7.46 7.85 -11.91
C ASP A 94 -6.52 9.00 -12.32
N ALA A 95 -5.42 9.17 -11.59
CA ALA A 95 -4.44 10.21 -11.91
C ALA A 95 -3.82 10.02 -13.30
N ALA A 96 -3.69 11.12 -14.04
CA ALA A 96 -3.00 11.17 -15.33
C ALA A 96 -1.51 10.80 -15.18
N HIS A 97 -0.90 10.31 -16.27
CA HIS A 97 0.49 9.86 -16.25
C HIS A 97 1.47 10.99 -15.90
N THR A 98 1.25 12.16 -16.48
CA THR A 98 2.04 13.38 -16.22
C THR A 98 1.92 13.83 -14.76
N THR A 99 0.71 13.82 -14.21
CA THR A 99 0.47 14.15 -12.79
C THR A 99 1.20 13.18 -11.86
N LEU A 100 1.13 11.87 -12.12
CA LEU A 100 1.87 10.88 -11.32
C LEU A 100 3.39 11.05 -11.45
N ALA A 101 3.89 11.38 -12.64
CA ALA A 101 5.30 11.66 -12.86
C ALA A 101 5.76 12.87 -12.04
N ALA A 102 5.04 13.99 -12.13
CA ALA A 102 5.35 15.21 -11.39
C ALA A 102 5.28 15.01 -9.87
N GLN A 103 4.26 14.29 -9.37
CA GLN A 103 4.16 13.93 -7.96
C GLN A 103 5.35 13.08 -7.51
N LEU A 104 5.77 12.12 -8.34
CA LEU A 104 6.90 11.25 -8.04
C LEU A 104 8.22 12.01 -8.01
N ASP A 105 8.45 12.90 -8.97
CA ASP A 105 9.65 13.76 -9.02
C ASP A 105 9.73 14.69 -7.82
N SER A 106 8.66 15.42 -7.54
CA SER A 106 8.60 16.30 -6.37
C SER A 106 8.81 15.53 -5.07
N ALA A 107 8.27 14.32 -4.95
CA ALA A 107 8.48 13.48 -3.77
C ALA A 107 9.93 12.99 -3.67
N LEU A 108 10.58 12.64 -4.78
CA LEU A 108 11.98 12.24 -4.82
C LEU A 108 12.89 13.39 -4.41
N GLU A 109 12.72 14.57 -4.98
CA GLU A 109 13.48 15.77 -4.60
C GLU A 109 13.37 16.06 -3.10
N SER A 110 12.15 15.95 -2.56
CA SER A 110 11.89 16.17 -1.14
C SER A 110 12.59 15.16 -0.22
N VAL A 111 12.77 13.90 -0.62
CA VAL A 111 13.44 12.89 0.21
C VAL A 111 14.96 12.84 0.00
N LEU A 112 15.42 13.24 -1.18
CA LEU A 112 16.84 13.29 -1.54
C LEU A 112 17.50 14.60 -1.07
N SER A 113 16.75 15.68 -0.89
CA SER A 113 17.29 16.93 -0.34
C SER A 113 17.82 16.72 1.09
N PRO A 114 19.08 17.13 1.38
CA PRO A 114 19.64 17.09 2.73
C PRO A 114 18.95 18.08 3.68
N ARG A 115 18.39 19.17 3.14
CA ARG A 115 17.77 20.27 3.88
C ARG A 115 16.25 20.09 3.85
N GLY A 116 15.65 19.70 4.99
CA GLY A 116 14.20 19.69 5.17
C GLY A 116 13.58 18.31 5.42
N GLY A 117 14.13 17.56 6.38
CA GLY A 117 13.34 16.52 7.04
C GLY A 117 12.20 17.17 7.84
N GLY A 118 10.99 17.25 7.29
CA GLY A 118 9.82 17.68 8.05
C GLY A 118 8.66 18.23 7.23
N GLY A 119 7.46 17.71 7.47
CA GLY A 119 6.20 18.22 6.89
C GLY A 119 5.68 17.28 5.80
N ARG A 120 4.86 16.27 6.09
CA ARG A 120 3.44 16.42 6.43
C ARG A 120 2.97 15.25 7.30
N ARG A 121 3.59 15.04 8.48
CA ARG A 121 3.09 14.07 9.48
C ARG A 121 1.68 14.40 10.02
N ARG A 122 1.11 15.57 9.70
CA ARG A 122 -0.12 16.08 10.32
C ARG A 122 -1.42 15.94 9.51
N ARG A 123 -1.41 15.90 8.16
CA ARG A 123 -2.66 15.93 7.37
C ARG A 123 -3.30 14.57 7.06
N ASP A 124 -2.51 13.49 7.00
CA ASP A 124 -3.06 12.17 6.63
C ASP A 124 -3.75 11.45 7.81
N ARG A 125 -3.56 11.90 9.07
CA ARG A 125 -4.22 11.31 10.24
C ARG A 125 -5.69 11.73 10.35
N GLU A 126 -6.04 12.95 9.92
CA GLU A 126 -7.42 13.48 9.97
C GLU A 126 -8.32 12.92 8.85
N ARG A 127 -7.78 12.65 7.65
CA ARG A 127 -8.57 12.02 6.56
C ARG A 127 -8.79 10.53 6.73
N ALA A 128 -7.97 9.84 7.52
CA ALA A 128 -8.17 8.42 7.83
C ALA A 128 -9.27 8.20 8.89
N THR A 129 -9.62 9.22 9.67
CA THR A 129 -10.69 9.17 10.67
C THR A 129 -12.03 9.72 10.18
N SER A 130 -12.06 10.48 9.08
CA SER A 130 -13.31 10.97 8.47
C SER A 130 -13.91 10.05 7.38
N GLY A 131 -13.33 8.85 7.18
CA GLY A 131 -13.80 7.84 6.23
C GLY A 131 -14.50 6.63 6.87
N ARG A 132 -14.86 6.73 8.16
CA ARG A 132 -15.76 5.79 8.84
C ARG A 132 -17.14 6.45 8.97
N ALA A 133 -17.90 6.44 7.90
CA ALA A 133 -19.35 6.59 7.89
C ALA A 133 -19.86 6.00 6.57
N SER A 134 -20.93 5.20 6.63
CA SER A 134 -21.49 4.27 5.62
C SER A 134 -20.60 3.04 5.35
N ASP A 135 -20.92 1.80 5.73
CA ASP A 135 -22.21 1.22 6.13
C ASP A 135 -21.99 0.11 7.17
N GLY A 136 -22.89 0.08 8.16
CA GLY A 136 -23.14 -1.07 9.01
C GLY A 136 -24.58 -1.54 8.80
N ALA A 137 -24.75 -2.85 8.64
CA ALA A 137 -25.93 -3.66 8.99
C ALA A 137 -25.64 -5.08 8.45
N GLY A 138 -25.70 -6.18 9.19
CA GLY A 138 -25.85 -6.51 10.61
C GLY A 138 -25.09 -7.85 10.82
N GLY A 139 -24.79 -8.35 12.01
CA GLY A 139 -25.43 -8.17 13.30
C GLY A 139 -25.63 -9.56 13.92
N SER A 140 -24.85 -9.85 14.98
CA SER A 140 -25.11 -10.75 16.14
C SER A 140 -25.45 -12.23 15.91
N GLY A 141 -25.12 -13.20 16.75
CA GLY A 141 -24.49 -13.27 18.08
C GLY A 141 -24.73 -14.72 18.59
N ALA A 142 -23.69 -15.49 18.90
CA ALA A 142 -23.25 -15.87 20.25
C ALA A 142 -24.30 -16.60 21.14
N ALA A 143 -23.86 -17.78 21.64
CA ALA A 143 -24.19 -18.48 22.90
C ALA A 143 -25.05 -19.78 22.85
N GLU A 144 -24.38 -20.88 23.25
CA GLU A 144 -24.80 -22.20 23.81
C GLU A 144 -25.97 -22.19 24.84
N PRO A 145 -26.42 -23.33 25.45
CA PRO A 145 -26.51 -24.76 25.02
C PRO A 145 -27.92 -25.40 25.33
N ALA A 146 -28.09 -26.71 25.07
CA ALA A 146 -29.24 -27.61 25.37
C ALA A 146 -29.68 -27.63 26.87
N PRO A 147 -30.82 -28.25 27.35
CA PRO A 147 -31.49 -29.47 26.83
C PRO A 147 -33.03 -29.65 27.06
N THR A 148 -33.52 -30.84 26.69
CA THR A 148 -34.66 -31.61 27.28
C THR A 148 -36.10 -31.28 26.86
N GLY A 149 -36.80 -32.30 26.34
CA GLY A 149 -38.17 -32.59 26.79
C GLY A 149 -39.24 -32.98 25.76
N ALA A 150 -39.39 -34.30 25.56
CA ALA A 150 -40.66 -35.04 25.47
C ALA A 150 -41.54 -35.04 24.19
N ARG A 151 -41.55 -36.23 23.55
CA ARG A 151 -42.69 -37.13 23.24
C ARG A 151 -43.91 -36.57 22.46
N ARG A 152 -44.18 -37.16 21.28
CA ARG A 152 -45.22 -38.21 21.08
C ARG A 152 -45.39 -38.60 19.59
N ASP A 153 -45.23 -39.89 19.31
CA ASP A 153 -46.06 -40.67 18.36
C ASP A 153 -47.54 -40.67 18.86
N PRO A 154 -48.60 -40.93 18.04
CA PRO A 154 -48.65 -41.99 17.03
C PRO A 154 -49.48 -41.75 15.73
N GLY A 155 -49.16 -42.53 14.70
CA GLY A 155 -50.07 -43.29 13.80
C GLY A 155 -51.23 -42.64 13.05
N GLU A 156 -51.31 -42.88 11.72
CA GLU A 156 -52.51 -43.48 11.08
C GLU A 156 -52.21 -44.02 9.67
N ARG A 157 -52.97 -45.05 9.28
CA ARG A 157 -52.92 -45.86 8.06
C ARG A 157 -53.92 -45.37 7.00
N ALA A 158 -53.86 -46.02 5.83
CA ALA A 158 -54.86 -46.12 4.74
C ALA A 158 -54.78 -44.97 3.70
N THR A 159 -54.94 -45.15 2.38
CA THR A 159 -55.50 -46.21 1.50
C THR A 159 -54.91 -45.98 0.08
N PRO A 160 -55.31 -46.58 -1.08
CA PRO A 160 -56.66 -47.01 -1.53
C PRO A 160 -56.90 -48.53 -1.57
#